data_AF-A0A936CPQ0-F1
#
_entry.id   AF-A0A936CPQ0-F1
#
_cell.length_a   1.000
_cell.length_b   1.000
_cell.length_c   1.000
_cell.angle_alpha   90.00
_cell.angle_beta   90.00
_cell.angle_gamma   90.00
#
_symmetry.space_group_name_H-M   'P 1'
#
loop_
_entity.id
_entity.type
_entity.pdbx_description
1 polymer ?
#
loop_
_entity_poly.entity_id
_entity_poly.type
_entity_poly.pdbx_seq_one_letter_code
_entity_poly.pdbx_strand_id
1 'polypeptide(L)' 'MIQKKFLPILDLIKETSPEKFSTALAILKEQNIHPTSDSIRFLLHQTNALMVEPFDIEGGFEVLEPDLTIFDQFMEG' A
#
# COMPACT_ATOMS: atom_id res chain seq x y z
N MET A 1 38.07 0.15 3.00
CA MET A 1 36.96 0.32 2.03
C MET A 1 35.72 0.71 2.82
N ILE A 2 35.62 1.98 3.24
CA ILE A 2 34.50 2.46 4.06
C ILE A 2 33.26 2.51 3.17
N GLN A 3 32.17 1.97 3.70
CA GLN A 3 31.01 1.48 2.99
C GLN A 3 30.29 2.59 2.19
N LYS A 4 30.36 2.53 0.85
CA LYS A 4 29.58 3.39 -0.07
C LYS A 4 28.05 3.34 0.19
N LYS A 5 27.56 2.34 0.94
CA LYS A 5 26.15 2.17 1.31
C LYS A 5 25.67 3.15 2.38
N PHE A 6 26.56 3.79 3.13
CA PHE A 6 26.18 4.71 4.21
C PHE A 6 25.94 6.15 3.74
N LEU A 7 26.58 6.54 2.62
CA LEU A 7 26.44 7.88 2.04
C LEU A 7 24.98 8.23 1.68
N PRO A 8 24.21 7.33 1.01
CA PRO A 8 22.82 7.63 0.67
C PRO A 8 21.91 7.84 1.89
N ILE A 9 22.21 7.20 3.02
CA ILE A 9 21.43 7.36 4.26
C ILE A 9 21.71 8.74 4.87
N LEU A 10 22.96 9.19 4.85
CA LEU A 10 23.33 10.53 5.32
C LEU A 10 22.71 11.63 4.47
N ASP A 11 22.58 11.42 3.17
CA ASP A 11 21.89 12.35 2.28
C ASP A 11 20.39 12.43 2.60
N LEU A 12 19.74 11.28 2.87
CA LEU A 12 18.34 11.26 3.32
C LEU A 12 18.10 12.01 4.64
N ILE A 13 19.05 11.97 5.57
CA ILE A 13 18.96 12.73 6.83
C ILE A 13 19.06 14.24 6.56
N LYS A 14 19.83 14.68 5.57
CA LYS A 14 19.90 16.10 5.19
C LYS A 14 18.64 16.60 4.49
N GLU A 15 17.99 15.71 3.73
CA GLU A 15 16.78 16.02 2.94
C GLU A 15 15.49 15.96 3.75
N THR A 16 15.53 15.40 4.97
CA THR A 16 14.34 15.18 5.82
C THR A 16 14.53 15.67 7.25
N SER A 17 13.45 15.73 8.02
CA SER A 17 13.55 16.09 9.44
C SER A 17 13.97 14.87 10.27
N PRO A 18 14.73 15.08 11.37
CA PRO A 18 15.14 13.99 12.27
C PRO A 18 13.95 13.17 12.81
N GLU A 19 12.82 13.82 13.04
CA GLU A 19 11.59 13.19 13.52
C GLU A 19 11.02 12.23 12.48
N LYS A 20 10.87 12.69 11.22
CA LYS A 20 10.38 11.86 10.12
C LYS A 20 11.28 10.65 9.86
N PHE A 21 12.60 10.86 9.91
CA PHE A 21 13.57 9.81 9.76
C PHE A 21 13.48 8.78 10.89
N SER A 22 13.34 9.25 12.14
CA SER A 22 13.15 8.38 13.31
C SER A 22 11.86 7.58 13.23
N THR A 23 10.76 8.20 12.78
CA THR A 23 9.48 7.51 12.53
C THR A 23 9.62 6.43 11.45
N ALA A 24 10.30 6.73 10.33
CA ALA A 24 10.54 5.75 9.28
C ALA A 24 11.33 4.53 9.79
N LEU A 25 12.34 4.75 10.64
CA LEU A 25 13.08 3.66 11.28
C LEU A 25 12.23 2.84 12.26
N ALA A 26 11.36 3.49 13.03
CA ALA A 26 10.44 2.81 13.94
C ALA A 26 9.48 1.88 13.18
N ILE A 27 8.90 2.36 12.08
CA ILE A 27 8.01 1.56 11.21
C ILE A 27 8.76 0.34 10.65
N LEU A 28 9.97 0.52 10.12
CA LEU A 28 10.77 -0.60 9.59
C LEU A 28 11.07 -1.63 10.67
N LYS A 29 11.37 -1.19 11.89
CA LYS A 29 11.60 -2.07 13.04
C LYS A 29 10.35 -2.85 13.41
N GLU A 30 9.18 -2.19 13.50
CA GLU A 30 7.90 -2.84 13.80
C GLU A 30 7.53 -3.91 12.77
N GLN A 31 7.82 -3.66 11.50
CA GLN A 31 7.56 -4.57 10.40
C GLN A 31 8.65 -5.65 10.23
N ASN A 32 9.68 -5.69 11.09
CA ASN A 32 10.86 -6.56 10.96
C ASN A 32 11.58 -6.42 9.60
N ILE A 33 11.53 -5.23 8.99
CA ILE A 33 12.19 -4.94 7.72
C ILE A 33 13.59 -4.37 8.00
N HIS A 34 14.61 -4.94 7.36
CA HIS A 34 15.96 -4.41 7.47
C HIS A 34 16.01 -2.99 6.88
N PRO A 35 16.50 -1.98 7.63
CA PRO A 35 16.59 -0.62 7.12
C PRO A 35 17.66 -0.50 6.03
N THR A 36 17.22 -0.10 4.84
CA THR A 36 18.06 0.23 3.70
C THR A 36 17.77 1.67 3.26
N SER A 37 18.68 2.29 2.49
CA SER A 37 18.44 3.65 1.99
C SER A 37 17.12 3.73 1.20
N ASP A 38 16.82 2.72 0.38
CA ASP A 38 15.60 2.70 -0.42
C ASP A 38 14.34 2.50 0.42
N SER A 39 14.37 1.62 1.43
CA SER A 39 13.22 1.41 2.31
C SER A 39 12.91 2.64 3.17
N ILE A 40 13.95 3.35 3.63
CA ILE A 40 13.81 4.60 4.37
C ILE A 40 13.27 5.69 3.44
N ARG A 41 13.85 5.84 2.23
CA ARG A 41 13.38 6.79 1.22
C ARG A 41 11.90 6.56 0.86
N PHE A 42 11.52 5.31 0.67
CA PHE A 42 10.14 4.93 0.41
C PHE A 42 9.22 5.47 1.50
N LEU A 43 9.47 5.17 2.78
CA LEU A 43 8.63 5.64 3.88
C LEU A 43 8.62 7.16 4.06
N LEU A 44 9.73 7.83 3.81
CA LEU A 44 9.82 9.29 3.90
C LEU A 44 8.99 10.01 2.84
N HIS A 45 8.80 9.39 1.67
CA HIS A 45 8.07 9.95 0.53
C HIS A 45 6.76 9.20 0.22
N GLN A 46 6.37 8.25 1.08
CA GLN A 46 5.04 7.64 1.03
C GLN A 46 4.03 8.72 1.38
N THR A 47 3.45 9.32 0.35
CA THR A 47 2.33 10.23 0.49
C THR A 47 1.15 9.40 1.03
N ASN A 48 0.66 9.72 2.23
CA ASN A 48 -0.55 9.11 2.82
C ASN A 48 -1.82 9.32 1.99
N ALA A 49 -1.73 10.00 0.85
CA ALA A 49 -2.79 10.09 -0.13
C ALA A 49 -2.84 8.78 -0.93
N LEU A 50 -3.40 7.72 -0.32
CA LEU A 50 -4.15 6.77 -1.12
C LEU A 50 -5.24 7.59 -1.82
N MET A 51 -5.06 7.88 -3.11
CA MET A 51 -6.09 8.44 -3.99
C MET A 51 -7.12 7.36 -4.32
N VAL A 52 -7.51 6.58 -3.31
CA VAL A 52 -8.55 5.57 -3.39
C VAL A 52 -9.67 6.14 -2.55
N GLU A 53 -10.76 6.49 -3.21
CA GLU A 53 -12.02 6.81 -2.52
C GLU A 53 -12.32 5.63 -1.57
N PRO A 54 -12.64 5.88 -0.28
CA PRO A 54 -13.13 4.83 0.58
C PRO A 54 -14.35 4.20 -0.13
N PHE A 55 -14.23 2.93 -0.52
CA PHE A 55 -15.39 2.18 -1.00
C PHE A 55 -16.28 1.86 0.21
N ASP A 56 -16.98 2.87 0.71
CA ASP A 56 -18.14 2.67 1.57
C ASP A 56 -19.27 2.14 0.67
N ILE A 57 -19.19 0.86 0.29
CA ILE A 57 -20.34 0.15 -0.27
C ILE A 57 -21.27 -0.16 0.91
N GLU A 58 -21.96 0.86 1.40
CA GLU A 58 -23.10 0.70 2.29
C GLU A 58 -24.28 0.18 1.46
N GLY A 59 -24.28 -1.12 1.18
CA GLY A 59 -25.39 -1.78 0.52
C GLY A 59 -24.92 -2.92 -0.35
N GLY A 60 -24.99 -4.14 0.20
CA GLY A 60 -25.08 -5.31 -0.66
C GLY A 60 -26.30 -5.14 -1.56
N PHE A 61 -26.09 -5.09 -2.87
CA PHE A 61 -27.19 -5.12 -3.82
C PHE A 61 -27.76 -6.54 -3.82
N GLU A 62 -29.07 -6.68 -3.57
CA GLU A 62 -29.75 -7.96 -3.74
C GLU A 62 -29.70 -8.34 -5.23
N VAL A 63 -28.84 -9.30 -5.54
CA VAL A 63 -28.86 -9.96 -6.85
C VAL A 63 -30.03 -10.93 -6.81
N LEU A 64 -31.12 -10.60 -7.50
CA LEU A 64 -32.18 -11.56 -7.76
C LEU A 64 -31.61 -12.69 -8.61
N GLU A 65 -31.84 -13.94 -8.20
CA GLU A 65 -31.45 -15.09 -8.99
C GLU A 65 -32.05 -14.98 -10.40
N PRO A 66 -31.27 -15.24 -11.46
CA PRO A 66 -31.76 -15.14 -12.82
C PRO A 66 -32.88 -16.15 -13.04
N ASP A 67 -33.95 -15.72 -13.72
CA ASP A 67 -35.06 -16.60 -14.08
C ASP A 67 -34.58 -17.63 -15.12
N LEU A 68 -34.47 -18.89 -14.68
CA LEU A 68 -33.96 -19.97 -15.51
C LEU A 68 -35.01 -20.56 -16.45
N THR A 69 -36.28 -20.15 -16.35
CA THR A 69 -37.36 -20.68 -17.20
C THR A 69 -37.15 -20.38 -18.68
N ILE A 70 -36.41 -19.31 -19.01
CA ILE A 70 -36.01 -19.00 -20.39
C ILE A 70 -35.06 -20.08 -20.93
N PHE A 71 -34.15 -20.61 -20.09
CA PHE A 71 -33.24 -21.67 -20.51
C PHE A 71 -33.96 -23.01 -20.70
N ASP A 72 -34.98 -23.29 -19.89
CA ASP A 72 -35.81 -24.50 -20.04
C ASP A 72 -36.53 -24.51 -21.40
N GLN A 73 -37.07 -23.38 -21.84
CA GLN A 73 -37.72 -23.24 -23.16
C GLN A 73 -36.75 -23.48 -24.32
N PHE A 74 -35.48 -23.09 -24.18
CA PHE A 74 -34.46 -23.35 -25.20
C PHE A 74 -34.03 -24.82 -25.26
N MET A 75 -34.22 -25.58 -24.19
CA MET A 75 -33.83 -26.99 -24.11
C MET A 75 -34.95 -27.95 -24.54
N GLU A 76 -36.21 -27.48 -24.62
CA GLU A 76 -37.35 -28.31 -25.04
C GLU A 76 -37.57 -28.39 -26.56
N GLY A 77 -36.88 -27.58 -27.37
CA GLY A 77 -36.83 -27.70 -28.84
C GLY A 77 -37.91 -26.95 -29.60
#